data_AF-A0A3B9W3T1-F1
#
_entry.id   AF-A0A3B9W3T1-F1
#
_cell.length_a   1.000
_cell.length_b   1.000
_cell.length_c   1.000
_cell.angle_alpha   90.00
_cell.angle_beta   90.00
_cell.angle_gamma   90.00
#
_symmetry.space_group_name_H-M   'P 1'
#
loop_
_entity.id
_entity.type
_entity.pdbx_description
1 polymer ?
#
loop_
_entity_poly.entity_id
_entity_poly.type
_entity_poly.pdbx_seq_one_letter_code
_entity_poly.pdbx_strand_id
1 'polypeptide(L)'
;MNDAENTLNSASQPLDERVNNRSQRPSSAAFKAFMASNWAPAGHQLPARDAVASFAATRRKAISEKFKGERLVIPAGPLKVRSNDCDYRFRPHSGFAHLTGLGLDHEPDAVLILEPAGEGKGDDGGHHRAALYFRPLAGRDTEQFYADSRSGEFWIGARPTLAEFEARLGLATAHIDGLEAAITKNVGAPEIGGISIRLVRKVDENIDALVDTARYNTAKDPENLDLAVLDALDEKLSEALSELRLLKDEWEIE
;
A
#
# COMPACT_ATOMS: atom_id res chain seq x y z
N MET A 1 -16.67 -44.45 14.89
CA MET A 1 -17.71 -43.46 15.20
C MET A 1 -17.59 -42.40 14.11
N ASN A 2 -18.48 -42.49 13.12
CA ASN A 2 -18.74 -41.61 11.95
C ASN A 2 -17.58 -40.88 11.25
N ASP A 3 -16.97 -41.54 10.26
CA ASP A 3 -16.22 -40.88 9.16
C ASP A 3 -17.17 -40.23 8.10
N ALA A 4 -18.48 -40.32 8.29
CA ALA A 4 -19.48 -39.93 7.29
C ALA A 4 -19.99 -38.48 7.42
N GLU A 5 -19.67 -37.76 8.49
CA GLU A 5 -20.17 -36.38 8.72
C GLU A 5 -19.25 -35.28 8.18
N ASN A 6 -18.03 -35.60 7.72
CA ASN A 6 -17.05 -34.59 7.31
C ASN A 6 -16.92 -34.42 5.78
N THR A 7 -17.78 -35.07 5.00
CA THR A 7 -17.84 -34.89 3.54
C THR A 7 -18.78 -33.72 3.24
N LEU A 8 -18.23 -32.50 3.22
CA LEU A 8 -18.96 -31.31 2.77
C LEU A 8 -19.59 -31.58 1.40
N ASN A 9 -20.90 -31.42 1.31
CA ASN A 9 -21.66 -31.62 0.09
C ASN A 9 -21.24 -30.59 -0.96
N SER A 10 -20.37 -30.98 -1.89
CA SER A 10 -19.70 -30.06 -2.84
C SER A 10 -20.66 -29.32 -3.78
N ALA A 11 -21.94 -29.75 -3.84
CA ALA A 11 -22.98 -29.14 -4.65
C ALA A 11 -23.38 -27.72 -4.20
N SER A 12 -23.23 -27.38 -2.91
CA SER A 12 -23.60 -26.06 -2.35
C SER A 12 -22.42 -25.12 -2.14
N GLN A 13 -21.20 -25.56 -2.44
CA GLN A 13 -19.99 -24.77 -2.23
C GLN A 13 -19.71 -23.83 -3.41
N PRO A 14 -19.34 -22.55 -3.16
CA PRO A 14 -18.85 -21.62 -4.18
C PRO A 14 -17.73 -22.23 -5.03
N LEU A 15 -17.72 -21.94 -6.34
CA LEU A 15 -16.83 -22.57 -7.30
C LEU A 15 -15.34 -22.32 -6.98
N ASP A 16 -15.03 -21.12 -6.53
CA ASP A 16 -13.73 -20.64 -6.09
C ASP A 16 -13.22 -21.37 -4.84
N GLU A 17 -14.10 -21.75 -3.91
CA GLU A 17 -13.70 -22.47 -2.71
C GLU A 17 -13.36 -23.96 -2.96
N ARG A 18 -13.88 -24.56 -4.03
CA ARG A 18 -13.69 -25.99 -4.34
C ARG A 18 -12.22 -26.36 -4.58
N VAL A 19 -11.39 -25.40 -5.00
CA VAL A 19 -9.94 -25.61 -5.16
C VAL A 19 -9.25 -25.98 -3.85
N ASN A 20 -9.85 -25.60 -2.71
CA ASN A 20 -9.34 -25.87 -1.37
C ASN A 20 -9.83 -27.20 -0.78
N ASN A 21 -10.78 -27.90 -1.43
CA ASN A 21 -11.30 -29.20 -0.95
C ASN A 21 -10.25 -30.31 -0.91
N ARG A 22 -9.12 -30.12 -1.60
CA ARG A 22 -7.98 -31.04 -1.56
C ARG A 22 -7.25 -31.03 -0.20
N SER A 23 -7.39 -29.96 0.59
CA SER A 23 -6.68 -29.78 1.86
C SER A 23 -7.65 -29.38 2.97
N GLN A 24 -8.02 -30.31 3.84
CA GLN A 24 -8.79 -29.97 5.04
C GLN A 24 -7.90 -29.19 6.02
N ARG A 25 -8.23 -27.92 6.27
CA ARG A 25 -7.52 -27.07 7.23
C ARG A 25 -8.21 -27.15 8.60
N PRO A 26 -7.51 -27.56 9.67
CA PRO A 26 -8.08 -27.52 11.02
C PRO A 26 -8.40 -26.08 11.43
N SER A 27 -9.59 -25.85 11.98
CA SER A 27 -10.05 -24.52 12.41
C SER A 27 -10.37 -24.42 13.91
N SER A 28 -10.10 -25.49 14.66
CA SER A 28 -10.43 -25.56 16.09
C SER A 28 -9.64 -24.54 16.92
N ALA A 29 -10.23 -24.05 18.01
CA ALA A 29 -9.55 -23.12 18.92
C ALA A 29 -8.25 -23.71 19.50
N ALA A 30 -8.23 -25.03 19.76
CA ALA A 30 -7.03 -25.73 20.21
C ALA A 30 -5.90 -25.69 19.16
N PHE A 31 -6.23 -25.86 17.88
CA PHE A 31 -5.26 -25.74 16.80
C PHE A 31 -4.73 -24.31 16.67
N LYS A 32 -5.61 -23.31 16.73
CA LYS A 32 -5.23 -21.88 16.73
C LYS A 32 -4.25 -21.55 17.87
N ALA A 33 -4.56 -21.98 19.08
CA ALA A 33 -3.70 -21.79 20.25
C ALA A 33 -2.34 -22.48 20.09
N PHE A 34 -2.32 -23.70 19.54
CA PHE A 34 -1.08 -24.42 19.25
C PHE A 34 -0.21 -23.67 18.23
N MET A 35 -0.80 -23.23 17.11
CA MET A 35 -0.09 -22.49 16.05
C MET A 35 0.48 -21.16 16.53
N ALA A 36 -0.14 -20.50 17.51
CA ALA A 36 0.34 -19.25 18.09
C ALA A 36 1.40 -19.45 19.21
N SER A 37 1.62 -20.67 19.68
CA SER A 37 2.46 -20.95 20.85
C SER A 37 3.93 -21.22 20.52
N ASN A 38 4.82 -21.05 21.51
CA ASN A 38 6.24 -21.46 21.47
C ASN A 38 7.12 -20.78 20.40
N TRP A 39 6.67 -19.67 19.82
CA TRP A 39 7.53 -18.85 18.97
C TRP A 39 8.51 -18.03 19.79
N ALA A 40 9.75 -17.86 19.30
CA ALA A 40 10.73 -16.99 19.92
C ALA A 40 10.18 -15.55 20.04
N PRO A 41 10.44 -14.81 21.13
CA PRO A 41 9.97 -13.43 21.28
C PRO A 41 10.37 -12.56 20.09
N ALA A 42 9.49 -11.65 19.67
CA ALA A 42 9.84 -10.67 18.65
C ALA A 42 10.96 -9.74 19.14
N GLY A 43 11.90 -9.41 18.27
CA GLY A 43 12.90 -8.39 18.54
C GLY A 43 12.21 -7.02 18.66
N HIS A 44 12.63 -6.22 19.63
CA HIS A 44 12.10 -4.85 19.82
C HIS A 44 13.11 -3.77 19.39
N GLN A 45 14.29 -4.18 18.93
CA GLN A 45 15.32 -3.25 18.52
C GLN A 45 15.00 -2.73 17.12
N LEU A 46 14.79 -1.41 17.03
CA LEU A 46 14.57 -0.78 15.75
C LEU A 46 15.88 -0.75 14.92
N PRO A 47 15.79 -0.96 13.60
CA PRO A 47 16.92 -0.87 12.69
C PRO A 47 17.45 0.58 12.60
N ALA A 48 18.69 0.70 12.15
CA ALA A 48 19.23 2.00 11.76
C ALA A 48 18.51 2.54 10.52
N ARG A 49 18.56 3.87 10.34
CA ARG A 49 18.02 4.53 9.15
C ARG A 49 18.83 4.13 7.92
N ASP A 50 18.14 3.77 6.84
CA ASP A 50 18.73 3.42 5.56
C ASP A 50 19.37 4.67 4.93
N ALA A 51 20.54 4.52 4.30
CA ALA A 51 21.29 5.65 3.73
C ALA A 51 20.49 6.44 2.67
N VAL A 52 19.61 5.75 1.93
CA VAL A 52 18.72 6.35 0.90
C VAL A 52 17.64 7.27 1.50
N ALA A 53 17.33 7.17 2.79
CA ALA A 53 16.19 7.84 3.40
C ALA A 53 16.20 9.37 3.23
N SER A 54 17.37 10.02 3.39
CA SER A 54 17.52 11.47 3.20
C SER A 54 17.37 11.90 1.75
N PHE A 55 17.82 11.07 0.81
CA PHE A 55 17.64 11.30 -0.63
C PHE A 55 16.17 11.16 -1.01
N ALA A 56 15.50 10.11 -0.53
CA ALA A 56 14.06 9.92 -0.68
C ALA A 56 13.24 11.10 -0.13
N ALA A 57 13.61 11.64 1.04
CA ALA A 57 12.98 12.84 1.60
C ALA A 57 13.14 14.07 0.69
N THR A 58 14.34 14.28 0.15
CA THR A 58 14.62 15.37 -0.80
C THR A 58 13.81 15.24 -2.08
N ARG A 59 13.68 14.03 -2.62
CA ARG A 59 12.85 13.73 -3.80
C ARG A 59 11.37 14.01 -3.53
N ARG A 60 10.84 13.58 -2.37
CA ARG A 60 9.46 13.89 -1.94
C ARG A 60 9.24 15.40 -1.83
N LYS A 61 10.19 16.14 -1.27
CA LYS A 61 10.13 17.60 -1.21
C LYS A 61 10.07 18.24 -2.60
N ALA A 62 10.87 17.77 -3.56
CA ALA A 62 10.84 18.29 -4.93
C ALA A 62 9.47 18.10 -5.62
N ILE A 63 8.83 16.94 -5.42
CA ILE A 63 7.45 16.70 -5.91
C ILE A 63 6.45 17.55 -5.15
N SER A 64 6.62 17.67 -3.84
CA SER A 64 5.77 18.46 -2.96
C SER A 64 5.70 19.94 -3.37
N GLU A 65 6.80 20.51 -3.86
CA GLU A 65 6.82 21.89 -4.40
C GLU A 65 6.04 22.05 -5.71
N LYS A 66 5.88 20.99 -6.51
CA LYS A 66 5.20 21.05 -7.82
C LYS A 66 3.66 21.00 -7.69
N PHE A 67 3.13 20.31 -6.68
CA PHE A 67 1.69 20.01 -6.57
C PHE A 67 1.08 20.52 -5.26
N LYS A 68 1.26 21.81 -4.97
CA LYS A 68 0.84 22.41 -3.69
C LYS A 68 -0.67 22.32 -3.51
N GLY A 69 -1.12 21.88 -2.34
CA GLY A 69 -2.55 21.82 -1.99
C GLY A 69 -3.30 20.62 -2.56
N GLU A 70 -2.64 19.75 -3.31
CA GLU A 70 -3.23 18.54 -3.89
C GLU A 70 -2.77 17.30 -3.12
N ARG A 71 -3.63 16.31 -2.92
CA ARG A 71 -3.22 15.01 -2.36
C ARG A 71 -2.59 14.17 -3.45
N LEU A 72 -1.39 13.66 -3.22
CA LEU A 72 -0.72 12.77 -4.17
C LEU A 72 -0.80 11.33 -3.67
N VAL A 73 -1.31 10.44 -4.53
CA VAL A 73 -1.47 9.01 -4.24
C VAL A 73 -0.57 8.24 -5.19
N ILE A 74 0.43 7.56 -4.64
CA ILE A 74 1.45 6.82 -5.40
C ILE A 74 1.42 5.35 -4.93
N PRO A 75 0.70 4.47 -5.63
CA PRO A 75 0.68 3.04 -5.30
C PRO A 75 2.01 2.34 -5.66
N ALA A 76 2.39 1.31 -4.90
CA ALA A 76 3.42 0.35 -5.27
C ALA A 76 2.92 -0.61 -6.36
N GLY A 77 1.63 -0.97 -6.29
CA GLY A 77 0.97 -1.95 -7.15
C GLY A 77 0.87 -3.34 -6.52
N PRO A 78 -0.03 -4.19 -7.04
CA PRO A 78 -0.25 -5.53 -6.50
C PRO A 78 0.71 -6.57 -7.08
N LEU A 79 0.73 -7.75 -6.46
CA LEU A 79 1.32 -8.95 -7.07
C LEU A 79 0.60 -9.29 -8.38
N LYS A 80 1.36 -9.83 -9.34
CA LYS A 80 0.82 -10.28 -10.63
C LYS A 80 0.92 -11.79 -10.73
N VAL A 81 -0.23 -12.44 -10.84
CA VAL A 81 -0.34 -13.89 -11.01
C VAL A 81 0.28 -14.32 -12.34
N ARG A 82 1.20 -15.28 -12.29
CA ARG A 82 1.76 -15.94 -13.46
C ARG A 82 0.93 -17.16 -13.86
N SER A 83 0.60 -18.01 -12.89
CA SER A 83 -0.23 -19.20 -13.09
C SER A 83 -0.77 -19.69 -11.75
N ASN A 84 -2.09 -19.77 -11.60
CA ASN A 84 -2.76 -20.18 -10.38
C ASN A 84 -2.26 -19.40 -9.14
N ASP A 85 -1.67 -20.10 -8.16
CA ASP A 85 -1.12 -19.56 -6.92
C ASP A 85 0.35 -19.11 -7.03
N CYS A 86 0.93 -19.13 -8.24
CA CYS A 86 2.28 -18.66 -8.51
C CYS A 86 2.25 -17.24 -9.08
N ASP A 87 2.84 -16.29 -8.34
CA ASP A 87 3.05 -14.91 -8.78
C ASP A 87 4.41 -14.72 -9.48
N TYR A 88 4.51 -13.67 -10.29
CA TYR A 88 5.81 -13.10 -10.67
C TYR A 88 6.52 -12.50 -9.44
N ARG A 89 7.85 -12.34 -9.53
CA ARG A 89 8.59 -11.55 -8.53
C ARG A 89 8.04 -10.13 -8.48
N PHE A 90 7.89 -9.61 -7.28
CA PHE A 90 7.25 -8.33 -7.08
C PHE A 90 8.16 -7.19 -7.52
N ARG A 91 7.64 -6.31 -8.38
CA ARG A 91 8.33 -5.09 -8.75
C ARG A 91 7.39 -3.90 -8.52
N PRO A 92 7.70 -3.02 -7.56
CA PRO A 92 6.88 -1.84 -7.33
C PRO A 92 6.98 -0.85 -8.48
N HIS A 93 5.98 0.02 -8.59
CA HIS A 93 6.01 1.16 -9.49
C HIS A 93 7.26 2.02 -9.24
N SER A 94 7.92 2.45 -10.30
CA SER A 94 9.23 3.10 -10.19
C SER A 94 9.17 4.45 -9.47
N GLY A 95 8.07 5.18 -9.61
CA GLY A 95 7.84 6.42 -8.85
C GLY A 95 7.69 6.16 -7.34
N PHE A 96 6.99 5.07 -6.97
CA PHE A 96 6.85 4.66 -5.57
C PHE A 96 8.22 4.31 -4.98
N ALA A 97 8.95 3.41 -5.63
CA ALA A 97 10.26 2.95 -5.15
C ALA A 97 11.25 4.11 -5.00
N HIS A 98 11.26 5.05 -5.95
CA HIS A 98 12.14 6.21 -5.95
C HIS A 98 11.83 7.20 -4.81
N LEU A 99 10.55 7.44 -4.52
CA LEU A 99 10.13 8.39 -3.48
C LEU A 99 10.17 7.81 -2.06
N THR A 100 10.07 6.50 -1.90
CA THR A 100 10.14 5.86 -0.57
C THR A 100 11.56 5.43 -0.21
N GLY A 101 12.38 5.05 -1.20
CA GLY A 101 13.68 4.41 -0.97
C GLY A 101 13.60 2.93 -0.62
N LEU A 102 12.39 2.32 -0.64
CA LEU A 102 12.19 0.90 -0.32
C LEU A 102 12.85 -0.07 -1.31
N GLY A 103 13.15 0.38 -2.54
CA GLY A 103 13.78 -0.47 -3.55
C GLY A 103 12.81 -1.47 -4.20
N LEU A 104 13.26 -2.71 -4.39
CA LEU A 104 12.54 -3.79 -5.10
C LEU A 104 12.04 -4.85 -4.11
N ASP A 105 11.08 -5.69 -4.53
CA ASP A 105 10.61 -6.88 -3.79
C ASP A 105 10.02 -6.62 -2.38
N HIS A 106 9.63 -5.38 -2.06
CA HIS A 106 9.02 -5.03 -0.76
C HIS A 106 7.59 -4.50 -0.90
N GLU A 107 6.71 -4.99 -0.01
CA GLU A 107 5.36 -4.48 0.24
C GLU A 107 4.47 -4.29 -1.00
N PRO A 108 3.99 -5.39 -1.60
CA PRO A 108 2.84 -5.32 -2.50
C PRO A 108 1.65 -4.61 -1.84
N ASP A 109 0.85 -3.93 -2.66
CA ASP A 109 -0.35 -3.19 -2.24
C ASP A 109 -0.07 -1.96 -1.35
N ALA A 110 1.20 -1.63 -1.06
CA ALA A 110 1.54 -0.43 -0.32
C ALA A 110 1.23 0.84 -1.14
N VAL A 111 0.89 1.92 -0.43
CA VAL A 111 0.58 3.21 -1.05
C VAL A 111 1.28 4.33 -0.29
N LEU A 112 2.05 5.14 -1.01
CA LEU A 112 2.60 6.38 -0.50
C LEU A 112 1.58 7.50 -0.72
N ILE A 113 1.19 8.17 0.36
CA ILE A 113 0.35 9.37 0.31
C ILE A 113 1.19 10.58 0.69
N LEU A 114 1.14 11.63 -0.12
CA LEU A 114 1.57 12.97 0.26
C LEU A 114 0.31 13.80 0.53
N GLU A 115 0.02 14.02 1.80
CA GLU A 115 -1.12 14.82 2.26
C GLU A 115 -0.76 16.30 2.22
N PRO A 116 -1.55 17.18 1.57
CA PRO A 116 -1.22 18.59 1.49
C PRO A 116 -1.20 19.23 2.88
N ALA A 117 -0.21 20.08 3.10
CA ALA A 117 0.00 20.86 4.30
C ALA A 117 0.10 22.35 3.94
N GLY A 118 -0.20 23.21 4.92
CA GLY A 118 0.04 24.66 4.75
C GLY A 118 1.52 24.95 4.47
N GLU A 119 1.80 26.11 3.88
CA GLU A 119 3.15 26.55 3.54
C GLU A 119 4.12 26.45 4.73
N GLY A 120 5.27 25.82 4.51
CA GLY A 120 6.29 25.57 5.52
C GLY A 120 5.89 24.58 6.63
N LYS A 121 4.71 23.96 6.55
CA LYS A 121 4.21 22.99 7.53
C LYS A 121 4.33 21.54 7.07
N GLY A 122 4.73 21.30 5.83
CA GLY A 122 5.05 19.96 5.35
C GLY A 122 6.42 19.48 5.82
N ASP A 123 6.74 18.25 5.45
CA ASP A 123 8.00 17.60 5.79
C ASP A 123 9.17 18.35 5.12
N ASP A 124 10.28 18.49 5.85
CA ASP A 124 11.49 19.21 5.41
C ASP A 124 11.22 20.63 4.89
N GLY A 125 10.16 21.27 5.39
CA GLY A 125 9.72 22.61 5.00
C GLY A 125 8.94 22.66 3.68
N GLY A 126 8.55 21.52 3.12
CA GLY A 126 7.71 21.44 1.91
C GLY A 126 6.22 21.68 2.18
N HIS A 127 5.40 21.29 1.22
CA HIS A 127 3.94 21.47 1.21
C HIS A 127 3.12 20.22 1.49
N HIS A 128 3.76 19.11 1.89
CA HIS A 128 3.07 17.84 2.14
C HIS A 128 3.63 17.13 3.35
N ARG A 129 2.80 16.33 4.01
CA ARG A 129 3.22 15.30 4.96
C ARG A 129 3.12 13.93 4.29
N ALA A 130 4.21 13.19 4.24
CA ALA A 130 4.27 11.90 3.59
C ALA A 130 4.00 10.77 4.58
N ALA A 131 3.15 9.82 4.20
CA ALA A 131 2.90 8.60 4.96
C ALA A 131 2.85 7.37 4.04
N LEU A 132 3.52 6.30 4.45
CA LEU A 132 3.51 5.00 3.80
C LEU A 132 2.44 4.11 4.44
N TYR A 133 1.41 3.76 3.67
CA TYR A 133 0.38 2.83 4.07
C TYR A 133 0.74 1.44 3.57
N PHE A 134 0.83 0.47 4.47
CA PHE A 134 1.06 -0.93 4.12
C PHE A 134 0.45 -1.84 5.17
N ARG A 135 0.43 -3.15 4.88
CA ARG A 135 -0.03 -4.15 5.84
C ARG A 135 1.16 -4.60 6.69
N PRO A 136 1.31 -4.17 7.96
CA PRO A 136 2.38 -4.65 8.81
C PRO A 136 2.18 -6.12 9.20
N LEU A 137 3.14 -6.65 9.94
CA LEU A 137 3.09 -7.96 10.57
C LEU A 137 1.73 -8.24 11.24
N ALA A 138 1.05 -9.29 10.80
CA ALA A 138 -0.09 -9.83 11.53
C ALA A 138 0.43 -10.51 12.81
N GLY A 139 -0.18 -10.22 13.96
CA GLY A 139 0.20 -10.87 15.22
C GLY A 139 0.13 -12.39 15.11
N ARG A 140 1.04 -13.10 15.79
CA ARG A 140 1.12 -14.58 15.74
C ARG A 140 -0.09 -15.29 16.33
N ASP A 141 -0.92 -14.56 17.05
CA ASP A 141 -2.20 -14.95 17.61
C ASP A 141 -3.38 -14.84 16.61
N THR A 142 -3.14 -14.32 15.41
CA THR A 142 -4.16 -14.18 14.37
C THR A 142 -4.16 -15.37 13.40
N GLU A 143 -5.33 -15.70 12.85
CA GLU A 143 -5.44 -16.76 11.83
C GLU A 143 -4.67 -16.42 10.55
N GLN A 144 -4.51 -15.12 10.26
CA GLN A 144 -3.71 -14.63 9.15
C GLN A 144 -2.24 -15.05 9.22
N PHE A 145 -1.69 -15.24 10.42
CA PHE A 145 -0.31 -15.67 10.63
C PHE A 145 0.02 -16.98 9.89
N TYR A 146 -0.86 -17.98 9.95
CA TYR A 146 -0.61 -19.32 9.41
C TYR A 146 -1.55 -19.76 8.28
N ALA A 147 -2.76 -19.21 8.18
CA ALA A 147 -3.76 -19.67 7.21
C ALA A 147 -3.61 -19.02 5.83
N ASP A 148 -2.93 -17.87 5.75
CA ASP A 148 -2.67 -17.17 4.50
C ASP A 148 -1.26 -17.47 4.01
N SER A 149 -1.15 -18.34 2.99
CA SER A 149 0.14 -18.67 2.37
C SER A 149 0.76 -17.53 1.56
N ARG A 150 -0.02 -16.48 1.24
CA ARG A 150 0.44 -15.31 0.49
C ARG A 150 1.01 -14.23 1.40
N SER A 151 0.44 -14.03 2.58
CA SER A 151 0.80 -12.91 3.47
C SER A 151 1.18 -13.26 4.91
N GLY A 152 0.99 -14.51 5.33
CA GLY A 152 1.28 -14.95 6.70
C GLY A 152 2.77 -15.15 6.97
N GLU A 153 3.25 -14.62 8.10
CA GLU A 153 4.66 -14.73 8.54
C GLU A 153 5.15 -16.18 8.55
N PHE A 154 4.28 -17.14 8.87
CA PHE A 154 4.62 -18.56 8.84
C PHE A 154 5.19 -19.03 7.49
N TRP A 155 4.74 -18.41 6.39
CA TRP A 155 5.09 -18.81 5.03
C TRP A 155 6.17 -17.92 4.40
N ILE A 156 6.09 -16.61 4.61
CA ILE A 156 6.94 -15.63 3.91
C ILE A 156 8.01 -15.00 4.81
N GLY A 157 8.05 -15.38 6.09
CA GLY A 157 8.97 -14.83 7.08
C GLY A 157 8.47 -13.53 7.72
N ALA A 158 9.28 -13.00 8.63
CA ALA A 158 8.94 -11.81 9.39
C ALA A 158 8.72 -10.60 8.46
N ARG A 159 7.54 -10.00 8.55
CA ARG A 159 7.26 -8.72 7.90
C ARG A 159 7.72 -7.57 8.79
N PRO A 160 8.24 -6.49 8.20
CA PRO A 160 8.55 -5.29 8.95
C PRO A 160 7.29 -4.73 9.63
N THR A 161 7.46 -4.29 10.86
CA THR A 161 6.47 -3.52 11.60
C THR A 161 6.42 -2.08 11.10
N LEU A 162 5.36 -1.35 11.44
CA LEU A 162 5.24 0.08 11.15
C LEU A 162 6.45 0.87 11.66
N ALA A 163 6.89 0.59 12.90
CA ALA A 163 8.00 1.27 13.54
C ALA A 163 9.36 0.96 12.89
N GLU A 164 9.57 -0.27 12.41
CA GLU A 164 10.81 -0.64 11.72
C GLU A 164 10.96 0.09 10.39
N PHE A 165 9.90 0.18 9.59
CA PHE A 165 9.94 0.99 8.36
C PHE A 165 10.02 2.48 8.62
N GLU A 166 9.35 2.98 9.65
CA GLU A 166 9.50 4.38 10.04
C GLU A 166 10.97 4.70 10.40
N ALA A 167 11.62 3.83 11.18
CA ALA A 167 13.03 3.96 11.53
C ALA A 167 13.95 3.90 10.30
N ARG A 168 13.76 2.90 9.42
CA ARG A 168 14.57 2.71 8.20
C ARG A 168 14.42 3.85 7.21
N LEU A 169 13.19 4.25 6.92
CA LEU A 169 12.89 5.15 5.80
C LEU A 169 12.82 6.62 6.22
N GLY A 170 12.78 6.90 7.53
CA GLY A 170 12.52 8.24 8.05
C GLY A 170 11.21 8.80 7.50
N LEU A 171 10.21 7.93 7.34
CA LEU A 171 8.92 8.19 6.69
C LEU A 171 7.82 7.69 7.60
N ALA A 172 6.82 8.51 7.90
CA ALA A 172 5.70 8.09 8.72
C ALA A 172 5.02 6.87 8.08
N THR A 173 4.58 5.92 8.91
CA THR A 173 3.91 4.71 8.44
C THR A 173 2.51 4.58 9.04
N ALA A 174 1.62 3.93 8.31
CA ALA A 174 0.25 3.69 8.75
C ALA A 174 -0.25 2.33 8.26
N HIS A 175 -1.21 1.77 8.98
CA HIS A 175 -1.85 0.52 8.59
C HIS A 175 -2.74 0.72 7.36
N ILE A 176 -2.75 -0.25 6.44
CA ILE A 176 -3.53 -0.19 5.19
C ILE A 176 -5.05 -0.07 5.42
N ASP A 177 -5.57 -0.52 6.55
CA ASP A 177 -6.99 -0.32 6.91
C ASP A 177 -7.39 1.15 7.01
N GLY A 178 -6.43 2.05 7.27
CA GLY A 178 -6.66 3.50 7.25
C GLY A 178 -6.54 4.14 5.86
N LEU A 179 -6.16 3.37 4.83
CA LEU A 179 -5.84 3.88 3.50
C LEU A 179 -7.05 4.50 2.81
N GLU A 180 -8.20 3.83 2.86
CA GLU A 180 -9.43 4.32 2.21
C GLU A 180 -9.81 5.69 2.77
N ALA A 181 -9.82 5.82 4.10
CA ALA A 181 -10.09 7.08 4.77
C ALA A 181 -9.03 8.14 4.43
N ALA A 182 -7.75 7.77 4.35
CA ALA A 182 -6.68 8.71 4.00
C ALA A 182 -6.82 9.24 2.57
N ILE A 183 -7.20 8.38 1.61
CA ILE A 183 -7.42 8.78 0.21
C ILE A 183 -8.66 9.67 0.08
N THR A 184 -9.77 9.31 0.74
CA THR A 184 -11.09 9.93 0.53
C THR A 184 -11.37 11.15 1.41
N LYS A 185 -10.58 11.36 2.47
CA LYS A 185 -10.77 12.46 3.41
C LYS A 185 -10.75 13.82 2.71
N ASN A 186 -11.81 14.61 2.91
CA ASN A 186 -11.96 15.97 2.39
C ASN A 186 -11.82 16.08 0.87
N VAL A 187 -12.01 14.99 0.11
CA VAL A 187 -11.97 15.06 -1.35
C VAL A 187 -13.10 15.95 -1.86
N GLY A 188 -12.81 16.79 -2.84
CA GLY A 188 -13.82 17.67 -3.44
C GLY A 188 -13.20 18.88 -4.13
N ALA A 189 -14.05 19.81 -4.55
CA ALA A 189 -13.62 21.02 -5.25
C ALA A 189 -12.82 21.97 -4.33
N PRO A 190 -11.60 22.39 -4.73
CA PRO A 190 -10.79 23.34 -3.95
C PRO A 190 -11.49 24.68 -3.66
N GLU A 191 -12.36 25.11 -4.57
CA GLU A 191 -13.19 26.33 -4.50
C GLU A 191 -13.99 26.44 -3.19
N ILE A 192 -14.38 25.30 -2.61
CA ILE A 192 -15.20 25.19 -1.40
C ILE A 192 -14.42 24.55 -0.23
N GLY A 193 -13.10 24.49 -0.33
CA GLY A 193 -12.22 23.92 0.70
C GLY A 193 -12.02 22.40 0.62
N GLY A 194 -12.40 21.76 -0.50
CA GLY A 194 -12.06 20.37 -0.78
C GLY A 194 -10.61 20.19 -1.22
N ILE A 195 -10.14 18.95 -1.25
CA ILE A 195 -8.80 18.57 -1.66
C ILE A 195 -8.89 17.80 -2.98
N SER A 196 -8.21 18.29 -4.02
CA SER A 196 -8.03 17.54 -5.26
C SER A 196 -7.02 16.42 -5.08
N ILE A 197 -7.24 15.29 -5.73
CA ILE A 197 -6.31 14.16 -5.75
C ILE A 197 -5.56 14.14 -7.08
N ARG A 198 -4.26 13.83 -7.05
CA ARG A 198 -3.50 13.30 -8.18
C ARG A 198 -3.09 11.86 -7.90
N LEU A 199 -3.42 10.96 -8.80
CA LEU A 199 -3.15 9.53 -8.70
C LEU A 199 -2.13 9.09 -9.76
N VAL A 200 -1.19 8.26 -9.37
CA VAL A 200 -0.41 7.48 -10.35
C VAL A 200 -1.27 6.32 -10.85
N ARG A 201 -1.98 6.57 -11.95
CA ARG A 201 -2.97 5.67 -12.59
C ARG A 201 -2.36 4.37 -13.13
N LYS A 202 -3.20 3.36 -13.32
CA LYS A 202 -2.87 2.08 -13.97
C LYS A 202 -1.78 1.27 -13.24
N VAL A 203 -1.63 1.53 -11.94
CA VAL A 203 -0.72 0.78 -11.07
C VAL A 203 -1.51 -0.23 -10.24
N ASP A 204 -2.64 0.19 -9.68
CA ASP A 204 -3.54 -0.63 -8.88
C ASP A 204 -5.00 -0.28 -9.22
N GLU A 205 -5.72 -1.22 -9.82
CA GLU A 205 -7.09 -1.04 -10.29
C GLU A 205 -8.08 -0.74 -9.14
N ASN A 206 -7.83 -1.25 -7.94
CA ASN A 206 -8.68 -0.98 -6.78
C ASN A 206 -8.52 0.47 -6.31
N ILE A 207 -7.28 1.00 -6.35
CA ILE A 207 -7.00 2.39 -5.99
C ILE A 207 -7.52 3.33 -7.08
N ASP A 208 -7.37 2.96 -8.36
CA ASP A 208 -7.97 3.69 -9.48
C ASP A 208 -9.48 3.84 -9.29
N ALA A 209 -10.19 2.73 -9.03
CA ALA A 209 -11.63 2.72 -8.80
C ALA A 209 -12.05 3.50 -7.54
N LEU A 210 -11.27 3.39 -6.45
CA LEU A 210 -11.53 4.12 -5.21
C LEU A 210 -11.45 5.64 -5.43
N VAL A 211 -10.41 6.11 -6.11
CA VAL A 211 -10.21 7.54 -6.39
C VAL A 211 -11.30 8.05 -7.34
N ASP A 212 -11.67 7.29 -8.37
CA ASP A 212 -12.76 7.67 -9.28
C ASP A 212 -14.11 7.76 -8.56
N THR A 213 -14.40 6.79 -7.68
CA THR A 213 -15.61 6.80 -6.86
C THR A 213 -15.62 8.02 -5.93
N ALA A 214 -14.49 8.37 -5.31
CA ALA A 214 -14.37 9.54 -4.46
C ALA A 214 -14.58 10.85 -5.24
N ARG A 215 -13.99 10.95 -6.44
CA ARG A 215 -14.17 12.10 -7.35
C ARG A 215 -15.62 12.24 -7.79
N TYR A 216 -16.26 11.14 -8.19
CA TYR A 216 -17.66 11.12 -8.59
C TYR A 216 -18.58 11.56 -7.46
N ASN A 217 -18.43 10.98 -6.27
CA ASN A 217 -19.29 11.25 -5.11
C ASN A 217 -19.16 12.68 -4.56
N THR A 218 -18.04 13.36 -4.85
CA THR A 218 -17.75 14.71 -4.33
C THR A 218 -17.83 15.79 -5.42
N ALA A 219 -18.09 15.40 -6.66
CA ALA A 219 -18.29 16.32 -7.76
C ALA A 219 -19.59 17.11 -7.57
N LYS A 220 -19.56 18.40 -7.91
CA LYS A 220 -20.76 19.27 -7.88
C LYS A 220 -21.82 18.83 -8.89
N ASP A 221 -21.38 18.28 -10.01
CA ASP A 221 -22.21 17.74 -11.09
C ASP A 221 -21.62 16.40 -11.55
N PRO A 222 -21.95 15.28 -10.87
CA PRO A 222 -21.37 13.97 -11.17
C PRO A 222 -21.73 13.45 -12.57
N GLU A 223 -22.91 13.80 -13.08
CA GLU A 223 -23.39 13.31 -14.39
C GLU A 223 -22.62 13.92 -15.56
N ASN A 224 -22.09 15.14 -15.39
CA ASN A 224 -21.25 15.83 -16.37
C ASN A 224 -19.76 15.83 -16.00
N LEU A 225 -19.34 14.98 -15.05
CA LEU A 225 -17.94 14.88 -14.66
C LEU A 225 -17.09 14.26 -15.78
N ASP A 226 -16.24 15.08 -16.39
CA ASP A 226 -15.29 14.60 -17.39
C ASP A 226 -14.04 13.99 -16.72
N LEU A 227 -14.06 12.66 -16.57
CA LEU A 227 -12.92 11.92 -16.02
C LEU A 227 -11.65 12.06 -16.86
N ALA A 228 -11.74 12.34 -18.18
CA ALA A 228 -10.57 12.50 -19.03
C ALA A 228 -9.75 13.75 -18.65
N VAL A 229 -10.41 14.80 -18.14
CA VAL A 229 -9.72 15.98 -17.60
C VAL A 229 -8.95 15.63 -16.33
N LEU A 230 -9.53 14.82 -15.45
CA LEU A 230 -8.87 14.37 -14.22
C LEU A 230 -7.71 13.41 -14.53
N ASP A 231 -7.86 12.56 -15.53
CA ASP A 231 -6.78 11.69 -16.03
C ASP A 231 -5.61 12.51 -16.59
N ALA A 232 -5.89 13.57 -17.35
CA ALA A 232 -4.84 14.47 -17.84
C ALA A 232 -4.11 15.20 -16.68
N LEU A 233 -4.79 15.46 -15.56
CA LEU A 233 -4.14 15.99 -14.36
C LEU A 233 -3.28 14.91 -13.68
N ASP A 234 -3.77 13.68 -13.55
CA ASP A 234 -3.00 12.54 -13.02
C ASP A 234 -1.72 12.27 -13.83
N GLU A 235 -1.79 12.42 -15.15
CA GLU A 235 -0.64 12.31 -16.04
C GLU A 235 0.47 13.31 -15.71
N LYS A 236 0.15 14.51 -15.21
CA LYS A 236 1.17 15.48 -14.77
C LYS A 236 1.96 15.01 -13.57
N LEU A 237 1.34 14.28 -12.64
CA LEU A 237 2.08 13.64 -11.54
C LEU A 237 3.03 12.58 -12.10
N SER A 238 2.54 11.75 -13.03
CA SER A 238 3.35 10.69 -13.65
C SER A 238 4.53 11.24 -14.46
N GLU A 239 4.32 12.34 -15.18
CA GLU A 239 5.34 13.11 -15.89
C GLU A 239 6.39 13.64 -14.91
N ALA A 240 5.98 14.37 -13.86
CA ALA A 240 6.88 14.95 -12.88
C ALA A 240 7.72 13.90 -12.12
N LEU A 241 7.13 12.74 -11.78
CA LEU A 241 7.86 11.62 -11.17
C LEU A 241 8.90 11.03 -12.13
N SER A 242 8.65 11.05 -13.43
CA SER A 242 9.57 10.58 -14.45
C SER A 242 10.70 11.58 -14.71
N GLU A 243 10.38 12.87 -14.81
CA GLU A 243 11.36 13.95 -14.93
C GLU A 243 12.32 13.99 -13.74
N LEU A 244 11.79 13.84 -12.51
CA LEU A 244 12.61 13.87 -11.30
C LEU A 244 13.71 12.79 -11.34
N ARG A 245 13.45 11.66 -12.00
CA ARG A 245 14.39 10.54 -12.13
C ARG A 245 15.42 10.71 -13.25
N LEU A 246 15.32 11.77 -14.07
CA LEU A 246 16.30 12.05 -15.12
C LEU A 246 17.62 12.58 -14.53
N LEU A 247 17.54 13.36 -13.45
CA LEU A 247 18.70 13.87 -12.73
C LEU A 247 18.99 12.97 -11.54
N LYS A 248 20.09 12.24 -11.60
CA LYS A 248 20.50 11.31 -10.55
C LYS A 248 21.13 12.04 -9.38
N ASP A 249 20.71 11.70 -8.17
CA ASP A 249 21.43 12.11 -6.97
C ASP A 249 22.63 11.20 -6.68
N GLU A 250 23.44 11.59 -5.70
CA GLU A 250 24.68 10.89 -5.34
C GLU A 250 24.42 9.42 -4.96
N TRP A 251 23.27 9.10 -4.36
CA TRP A 251 22.91 7.72 -4.03
C TRP A 251 22.56 6.88 -5.26
N GLU A 252 21.94 7.46 -6.29
CA GLU A 252 21.60 6.72 -7.51
C GLU A 252 22.79 6.47 -8.45
N ILE A 253 23.90 7.18 -8.25
CA ILE A 253 25.10 7.07 -9.11
C ILE A 253 26.03 5.94 -8.64
N GLU A 254 26.03 5.64 -7.35
CA GLU A 254 26.77 4.53 -6.73
C GLU A 254 26.11 3.16 -7.02
#